data_AF-A0A2T4UZW0-F1
#
_entry.id   AF-A0A2T4UZW0-F1
#
_cell.length_a   1.000
_cell.length_b   1.000
_cell.length_c   1.000
_cell.angle_alpha   90.00
_cell.angle_beta   90.00
_cell.angle_gamma   90.00
#
_symmetry.space_group_name_H-M   'P 1'
#
loop_
_entity.id
_entity.type
_entity.pdbx_description
1 polymer ?
#
loop_
_entity_poly.entity_id
_entity_poly.type
_entity_poly.pdbx_seq_one_letter_code
_entity_poly.pdbx_strand_id
1 'polypeptide(L)'
;MRTARPVAEAQGARRCRTARLDWAGLLKRTFREDVLECQRCGGRRRVVAWLTHAPAVRQVLVHLKLPTDVPPLAPARGPPQPDFWQ
;
A
#
# COMPACT_ATOMS: atom_id res chain seq x y z
N MET A 1 -28.72 49.73 8.73
CA MET A 1 -27.73 49.98 7.66
C MET A 1 -26.43 50.37 8.35
N ARG A 2 -25.40 49.53 8.40
CA ARG A 2 -24.46 49.23 7.31
C ARG A 2 -23.93 47.81 7.54
N THR A 3 -24.13 46.94 6.57
CA THR A 3 -23.63 45.56 6.61
C THR A 3 -22.11 45.57 6.45
N ALA A 4 -21.41 44.85 7.32
CA ALA A 4 -20.01 44.52 7.08
C ALA A 4 -19.94 43.44 6.00
N ARG A 5 -19.24 43.74 4.91
CA ARG A 5 -18.99 42.86 3.77
C ARG A 5 -17.97 41.79 4.19
N PRO A 6 -18.16 40.50 3.85
CA PRO A 6 -17.19 39.49 4.24
C PRO A 6 -15.87 39.73 3.49
N VAL A 7 -14.76 39.65 4.22
CA VAL A 7 -13.43 39.63 3.62
C VAL A 7 -13.24 38.23 3.05
N ALA A 8 -13.31 38.13 1.72
CA ALA A 8 -12.89 36.95 0.99
C ALA A 8 -11.36 36.86 1.09
N GLU A 9 -10.86 36.03 1.99
CA GLU A 9 -9.43 35.75 2.07
C GLU A 9 -9.08 34.53 1.20
N ALA A 10 -8.03 34.75 0.41
CA ALA A 10 -7.62 33.95 -0.71
C ALA A 10 -7.40 32.49 -0.32
N GLN A 11 -8.06 31.60 -1.06
CA GLN A 11 -7.75 30.18 -1.11
C GLN A 11 -6.41 30.00 -1.82
N GLY A 12 -5.33 30.22 -1.09
CA GLY A 12 -4.06 29.60 -1.39
C GLY A 12 -4.27 28.10 -1.21
N ALA A 13 -4.65 27.41 -2.28
CA ALA A 13 -4.66 25.96 -2.34
C ALA A 13 -3.24 25.50 -1.96
N ARG A 14 -3.04 25.17 -0.68
CA ARG A 14 -1.92 24.32 -0.29
C ARG A 14 -2.06 23.14 -1.22
N ARG A 15 -1.03 22.87 -2.02
CA ARG A 15 -0.89 21.56 -2.65
C ARG A 15 -0.89 20.61 -1.46
N CYS A 16 -2.07 20.07 -1.15
CA CYS A 16 -2.21 19.12 -0.08
C CYS A 16 -1.35 17.96 -0.55
N ARG A 17 -0.17 17.83 0.05
CA ARG A 17 0.77 16.74 -0.28
C ARG A 17 -0.10 15.51 -0.30
N THR A 18 -0.17 14.84 -1.45
CA THR A 18 -1.04 13.67 -1.67
C THR A 18 -1.03 12.86 -0.40
N ALA A 19 -2.18 12.74 0.27
CA ALA A 19 -2.25 12.12 1.59
C ALA A 19 -1.50 10.79 1.53
N ARG A 20 -0.62 10.53 2.52
CA ARG A 20 0.13 9.27 2.54
C ARG A 20 -0.90 8.14 2.54
N LEU A 21 -0.94 7.39 1.44
CA LEU A 21 -1.74 6.17 1.36
C LEU A 21 -1.08 5.13 2.26
N ASP A 22 -1.90 4.36 2.97
CA ASP A 22 -1.42 3.17 3.65
C ASP A 22 -0.98 2.11 2.62
N TRP A 23 -0.37 1.04 3.10
CA TRP A 23 0.11 -0.04 2.23
C TRP A 23 -1.01 -0.61 1.33
N ALA A 24 -2.21 -0.82 1.88
CA ALA A 24 -3.34 -1.36 1.12
C ALA A 24 -3.81 -0.38 0.03
N GLY A 25 -3.89 0.92 0.34
CA GLY A 25 -4.24 1.97 -0.62
C GLY A 25 -3.21 2.11 -1.73
N LEU A 26 -1.92 1.91 -1.44
CA LEU A 26 -0.87 1.90 -2.45
C LEU A 26 -1.01 0.73 -3.43
N LEU A 27 -1.31 -0.48 -2.92
CA LEU A 27 -1.54 -1.65 -3.76
C LEU A 27 -2.76 -1.47 -4.65
N LYS A 28 -3.86 -0.97 -4.10
CA LYS A 28 -5.08 -0.68 -4.87
C LYS A 28 -4.83 0.36 -5.96
N ARG A 29 -4.03 1.40 -5.69
CA ARG A 29 -3.72 2.42 -6.70
C ARG A 29 -2.83 1.89 -7.81
N THR A 30 -1.80 1.10 -7.47
CA THR A 30 -0.73 0.72 -8.41
C THR A 30 -1.07 -0.55 -9.18
N PHE A 31 -1.65 -1.53 -8.51
CA PHE A 31 -1.94 -2.86 -9.05
C PHE A 31 -3.45 -3.12 -9.22
N ARG A 32 -4.32 -2.20 -8.78
CA ARG A 32 -5.77 -2.41 -8.72
C ARG A 32 -6.21 -3.56 -7.79
N GLU A 33 -5.35 -3.95 -6.86
CA GLU A 33 -5.59 -5.03 -5.90
C GLU A 33 -6.10 -4.48 -4.55
N ASP A 34 -7.31 -4.86 -4.14
CA ASP A 34 -7.83 -4.55 -2.81
C ASP A 34 -7.66 -5.75 -1.86
N VAL A 35 -6.48 -5.82 -1.24
CA VAL A 35 -6.06 -6.90 -0.34
C VAL A 35 -6.92 -7.05 0.92
N LEU A 36 -7.72 -6.03 1.26
CA LEU A 36 -8.64 -6.05 2.40
C LEU A 36 -10.06 -6.42 2.00
N GLU A 37 -10.33 -6.66 0.71
CA GLU A 37 -11.60 -7.23 0.27
C GLU A 37 -11.56 -8.77 0.32
N CYS A 38 -12.61 -9.38 0.85
CA CYS A 38 -12.74 -10.82 0.86
C CYS A 38 -13.26 -11.32 -0.49
N GLN A 39 -12.39 -11.96 -1.28
CA GLN A 39 -12.76 -12.55 -2.58
C GLN A 39 -13.84 -13.64 -2.52
N ARG A 40 -14.21 -14.14 -1.33
CA ARG A 40 -15.30 -15.14 -1.17
C ARG A 40 -16.66 -14.53 -0.86
N CYS A 41 -16.72 -13.39 -0.15
CA CYS A 41 -17.97 -12.83 0.35
C CYS A 41 -18.11 -11.31 0.16
N GLY A 42 -17.13 -10.62 -0.42
CA GLY A 42 -17.11 -9.16 -0.58
C GLY A 42 -16.90 -8.36 0.71
N GLY A 43 -16.85 -9.01 1.88
CA GLY A 43 -16.67 -8.34 3.17
C GLY A 43 -15.29 -7.68 3.34
N ARG A 44 -15.18 -6.71 4.24
CA ARG A 44 -13.91 -6.04 4.58
C ARG A 44 -13.14 -6.82 5.66
N ARG A 45 -11.89 -7.13 5.35
CA ARG A 45 -10.90 -7.71 6.26
C ARG A 45 -10.14 -6.59 6.97
N ARG A 46 -9.56 -6.92 8.13
CA ARG A 46 -8.67 -6.03 8.90
C ARG A 46 -7.35 -6.75 9.17
N VAL A 47 -6.25 -6.00 9.17
CA VAL A 47 -4.95 -6.52 9.64
C VAL A 47 -5.03 -6.69 11.15
N VAL A 48 -4.72 -7.88 11.65
CA VAL A 48 -4.80 -8.20 13.08
C VAL A 48 -3.44 -8.21 13.77
N ALA A 49 -2.35 -8.50 13.04
CA ALA A 49 -1.00 -8.54 13.57
C ALA A 49 0.05 -8.44 12.45
N TRP A 50 1.25 -7.99 12.80
CA TRP A 50 2.46 -8.08 11.98
C TRP A 50 3.41 -9.08 12.64
N LEU A 51 3.76 -10.16 11.94
CA LEU A 51 4.60 -11.22 12.47
C LEU A 51 6.06 -10.99 12.08
N THR A 52 6.91 -10.61 13.04
CA THR A 52 8.34 -10.39 12.83
C THR A 52 9.22 -11.46 13.49
N HIS A 53 8.67 -12.22 14.43
CA HIS A 53 9.38 -13.29 15.12
C HIS A 53 9.42 -14.57 14.27
N ALA A 54 10.61 -14.96 13.80
CA ALA A 54 10.78 -16.03 12.83
C ALA A 54 10.13 -17.38 13.22
N PRO A 55 10.23 -17.87 14.48
CA PRO A 55 9.52 -19.08 14.89
C PRO A 55 7.99 -19.01 14.72
N ALA A 56 7.38 -17.86 15.03
CA ALA A 56 5.93 -17.67 14.88
C ALA A 56 5.51 -17.61 13.41
N VAL A 57 6.30 -16.93 12.58
CA VAL A 57 6.09 -16.90 11.12
C VAL A 57 6.14 -18.33 10.56
N ARG A 58 7.15 -19.12 10.95
CA ARG A 58 7.28 -20.52 10.51
C ARG A 58 6.08 -21.37 10.89
N GLN A 59 5.59 -21.27 12.13
CA GLN A 59 4.41 -22.00 12.59
C GLN A 59 3.17 -21.69 11.76
N VAL A 60 2.93 -20.41 11.46
CA VAL A 60 1.80 -19.98 10.62
C VAL A 60 1.94 -20.51 9.19
N LEU A 61 3.12 -20.41 8.59
CA LEU A 61 3.36 -20.91 7.23
C LEU A 61 3.15 -22.44 7.13
N VAL A 62 3.63 -23.21 8.11
CA VAL A 62 3.38 -24.66 8.19
C VAL A 62 1.89 -24.96 8.26
N HIS A 63 1.16 -24.25 9.13
CA HIS A 63 -0.29 -24.43 9.28
C HIS A 63 -1.05 -24.13 7.97
N LEU A 64 -0.62 -23.10 7.24
CA LEU A 64 -1.17 -22.72 5.94
C LEU A 64 -0.69 -23.60 4.77
N LYS A 65 0.23 -24.54 5.01
CA LYS A 65 0.87 -25.38 3.98
C LYS A 65 1.62 -24.56 2.92
N LEU A 66 2.26 -23.47 3.35
CA LEU A 66 3.11 -22.63 2.51
C LEU A 66 4.59 -22.96 2.69
N PRO A 67 5.46 -22.68 1.69
CA PRO A 67 6.90 -22.84 1.84
C PRO A 67 7.45 -22.06 3.04
N THR A 68 8.29 -22.70 3.85
CA THR A 68 8.95 -22.07 5.01
C THR A 68 10.38 -21.63 4.72
N ASP A 69 10.97 -22.14 3.64
CA ASP A 69 12.33 -21.81 3.25
C ASP A 69 12.37 -20.44 2.59
N VAL A 70 13.45 -19.70 2.83
CA VAL A 70 13.66 -18.39 2.22
C VAL A 70 13.81 -18.58 0.71
N PRO A 71 13.10 -17.80 -0.13
CA PRO A 71 13.29 -17.88 -1.58
C PRO A 71 14.73 -17.50 -1.93
N PRO A 72 15.33 -18.12 -2.96
CA PRO A 72 16.68 -17.80 -3.38
C PRO A 72 16.78 -16.32 -3.75
N LEU A 73 17.86 -15.67 -3.32
CA LEU A 73 18.11 -14.27 -3.63
C LEU A 73 18.32 -14.11 -5.14
N ALA A 74 17.47 -13.30 -5.78
CA ALA A 74 17.68 -12.95 -7.18
C ALA A 74 18.94 -12.06 -7.31
N PRO A 75 19.74 -12.22 -8.38
CA PRO A 75 20.86 -11.33 -8.64
C PRO A 75 20.39 -9.88 -8.79
N ALA A 76 21.28 -8.93 -8.47
CA ALA A 76 21.00 -7.52 -8.68
C ALA A 76 20.63 -7.27 -10.15
N ARG A 77 19.58 -6.49 -10.40
CA ARG A 77 19.22 -6.08 -11.76
C ARG A 77 20.38 -5.28 -12.36
N GLY A 78 20.78 -5.64 -13.58
CA GLY A 78 21.74 -4.86 -14.36
C GLY A 78 21.21 -3.44 -14.66
N PRO A 79 22.07 -2.55 -15.18
CA PRO A 79 21.64 -1.21 -15.57
C PRO A 79 20.48 -1.27 -16.58
N PRO A 80 19.58 -0.27 -16.61
CA PRO A 80 18.55 -0.21 -17.63
C PRO A 80 19.19 -0.24 -19.02
N GLN A 81 18.64 -1.06 -19.92
CA GLN A 81 19.13 -1.09 -21.29
C GLN A 81 18.83 0.25 -21.96
N PRO A 82 19.83 0.92 -22.57
CA PRO A 82 19.67 2.27 -23.12
C PRO A 82 18.58 2.38 -24.18
N ASP A 83 18.23 1.26 -24.84
CA ASP A 83 17.35 1.26 -26.01
C ASP A 83 15.94 0.72 -25.71
N PHE A 84 15.61 0.40 -24.45
CA PHE A 84 14.33 -0.25 -24.11
C PHE A 84 13.09 0.67 -24.25
N TRP A 85 13.29 1.98 -24.41
CA TRP A 85 12.23 2.98 -24.56
C TRP A 85 12.28 3.76 -25.88
N GLN A 86 13.06 3.30 -26.87
CA GLN A 86 12.90 3.75 -28.26
C GLN A 86 11.81 2.92 -28.95
#